data_AF-F0G0A8-F1
#
_entry.id   AF-F0G0A8-F1
#
_cell.length_a   1.000
_cell.length_b   1.000
_cell.length_c   1.000
_cell.angle_alpha   90.00
_cell.angle_beta   90.00
_cell.angle_gamma   90.00
#
_symmetry.space_group_name_H-M   'P 1'
#
loop_
_entity.id
_entity.type
_entity.pdbx_description
1 polymer ?
#
loop_
_entity_poly.entity_id
_entity_poly.type
_entity_poly.pdbx_seq_one_letter_code
_entity_poly.pdbx_strand_id
1 'polypeptide(L)' 'MNIRKFPGATSRDALRLVREALGADAVVLSNRALDDGSVEIVA' A
#
# COMPACT_ATOMS: atom_id res chain seq x y z
N MET A 1 -2.44 -3.69 -16.18
CA MET A 1 -2.56 -3.47 -14.73
C MET A 1 -1.36 -2.63 -14.30
N ASN A 2 -1.56 -1.38 -13.89
CA ASN A 2 -0.45 -0.52 -13.45
C ASN A 2 -0.15 -0.81 -11.99
N ILE A 3 0.74 -1.78 -11.75
CA ILE A 3 1.11 -2.23 -10.41
C ILE A 3 2.05 -1.19 -9.79
N ARG A 4 1.65 -0.63 -8.65
CA ARG A 4 2.45 0.33 -7.86
C ARG A 4 2.62 -0.18 -6.44
N LYS A 5 3.72 0.25 -5.80
CA LYS A 5 4.06 -0.12 -4.42
C LYS A 5 3.95 1.10 -3.51
N PHE A 6 3.39 0.88 -2.34
CA PHE A 6 3.07 1.88 -1.34
C PHE A 6 3.62 1.44 0.01
N PRO A 7 4.88 1.79 0.33
CA PRO A 7 5.46 1.51 1.64
C PRO A 7 4.94 2.50 2.68
N GLY A 8 4.70 2.04 3.90
CA GLY A 8 4.27 2.85 5.04
C GLY A 8 4.69 2.23 6.37
N ALA A 9 4.85 3.06 7.41
CA ALA A 9 5.21 2.58 8.74
C ALA A 9 4.14 1.65 9.34
N THR A 10 2.88 1.83 8.94
CA THR A 10 1.76 0.96 9.28
C THR A 10 0.93 0.65 8.04
N SER A 11 0.11 -0.41 8.09
CA SER A 11 -0.82 -0.72 7.00
C SER A 11 -1.78 0.43 6.70
N ARG A 12 -2.13 1.24 7.72
CA ARG A 12 -2.99 2.42 7.55
C ARG A 12 -2.30 3.51 6.74
N ASP A 13 -1.00 3.73 6.97
CA ASP A 13 -0.23 4.71 6.22
C ASP A 13 -0.07 4.28 4.77
N ALA A 14 0.25 3.01 4.54
CA ALA A 14 0.32 2.44 3.19
C ALA A 14 -1.03 2.54 2.46
N LEU A 15 -2.15 2.23 3.11
CA LEU A 15 -3.50 2.37 2.54
C LEU A 15 -3.88 3.83 2.24
N ARG A 16 -3.41 4.79 3.04
CA ARG A 16 -3.63 6.21 2.77
C ARG A 16 -2.92 6.61 1.47
N LEU A 17 -1.68 6.19 1.28
CA LEU A 17 -0.92 6.45 0.04
C LEU A 17 -1.58 5.82 -1.19
N VAL A 18 -2.11 4.60 -1.05
CA VAL A 18 -2.89 3.93 -2.09
C VAL A 18 -4.11 4.78 -2.47
N ARG A 19 -4.87 5.27 -1.50
CA ARG A 19 -6.06 6.11 -1.75
C ARG A 19 -5.72 7.47 -2.36
N GLU A 20 -4.63 8.09 -1.93
CA GLU A 20 -4.16 9.36 -2.48
C GLU A 20 -3.70 9.22 -3.94
N ALA A 21 -3.06 8.09 -4.29
CA ALA A 21 -2.51 7.87 -5.61
C ALA A 21 -3.50 7.26 -6.63
N LEU A 22 -4.43 6.42 -6.16
CA LEU A 22 -5.33 5.63 -7.01
C LEU A 22 -6.82 5.96 -6.82
N GLY A 23 -7.18 6.67 -5.74
CA GLY A 23 -8.56 7.07 -5.46
C GLY A 23 -9.36 6.04 -4.65
N ALA A 24 -10.68 6.20 -4.66
CA ALA A 24 -11.60 5.44 -3.81
C ALA A 24 -11.74 3.96 -4.21
N ASP A 25 -11.55 3.66 -5.49
CA ASP A 25 -11.74 2.32 -6.09
C ASP A 25 -10.43 1.49 -6.13
N ALA A 26 -9.40 1.91 -5.41
CA ALA A 26 -8.13 1.22 -5.38
C ALA A 26 -8.26 -0.19 -4.79
N VAL A 27 -7.69 -1.18 -5.49
CA VAL A 27 -7.70 -2.58 -5.07
C VAL A 27 -6.30 -2.99 -4.64
N VAL A 28 -6.18 -3.53 -3.44
CA VAL A 28 -4.91 -4.08 -2.93
C VAL A 28 -4.69 -5.48 -3.49
N LEU A 29 -3.59 -5.67 -4.21
CA LEU A 29 -3.15 -6.95 -4.74
C LEU A 29 -2.29 -7.72 -3.74
N SER A 30 -1.51 -7.02 -2.91
CA SER A 30 -0.66 -7.65 -1.90
C SER A 30 -0.42 -6.72 -0.72
N ASN A 31 -0.32 -7.30 0.47
CA ASN A 31 0.06 -6.62 1.70
C ASN A 31 1.15 -7.44 2.38
N ARG A 32 2.34 -6.85 2.53
CA ARG A 32 3.51 -7.52 3.11
C ARG A 32 4.08 -6.70 4.26
N ALA A 33 4.25 -7.34 5.41
CA ALA A 33 5.08 -6.81 6.49
C ALA A 33 6.57 -7.03 6.15
N LEU A 34 7.39 -6.00 6.34
CA LEU A 34 8.83 -6.01 6.13
C LEU A 34 9.56 -6.27 7.46
N ASP A 35 10.82 -6.71 7.38
CA ASP A 35 11.62 -7.11 8.53
C ASP A 35 11.91 -5.97 9.51
N ASP A 36 11.82 -4.72 9.04
CA ASP A 36 11.95 -3.49 9.83
C ASP A 36 10.66 -3.08 10.56
N GLY A 37 9.59 -3.87 10.43
CA GLY A 37 8.28 -3.62 11.02
C GLY A 37 7.37 -2.73 10.18
N SER A 38 7.84 -2.23 9.03
CA SER A 38 7.02 -1.46 8.09
C SER A 38 6.16 -2.37 7.21
N VAL A 39 5.25 -1.76 6.46
CA VAL A 39 4.28 -2.46 5.61
C VAL A 39 4.35 -1.93 4.19
N GLU A 40 4.42 -2.84 3.22
CA GLU A 40 4.35 -2.54 1.79
C GLU A 40 3.04 -3.05 1.21
N ILE A 41 2.27 -2.14 0.59
CA ILE A 41 1.04 -2.48 -0.14
C ILE A 41 1.29 -2.36 -1.64
N VAL A 42 0.83 -3.36 -2.39
CA VAL A 42 0.86 -3.37 -3.85
C VAL A 42 -0.56 -3.19 -4.35
N ALA A 43 -0.79 -2.19 -5.19
CA ALA A 43 -2.09 -1.86 -5.79
C ALA A 43 -1.92 -1.38 -7.24
#